data_AF-A0A537MSR8-F1
#
_entry.id   AF-A0A537MSR8-F1
#
_cell.length_a   1.000
_cell.length_b   1.000
_cell.length_c   1.000
_cell.angle_alpha   90.00
_cell.angle_beta   90.00
_cell.angle_gamma   90.00
#
_symmetry.space_group_name_H-M   'P 1'
#
loop_
_entity.id
_entity.type
_entity.pdbx_description
1 polymer ?
#
loop_
_entity_poly.entity_id
_entity_poly.type
_entity_poly.pdbx_seq_one_letter_code
_entity_poly.pdbx_strand_id
1 'polypeptide(L)'
;GAYVANLGDDWEALYGAKRSASTRKRERRQLRQLAQHGDVRFVELQGGCEEDSERTRTLTTLFDQKSQAFARMGVDDPFLHPGHRAFFLGVASDPGLRGVIHISRLDVGQEIAAAAVGLKFRDCYYLILSSYGDGELARCGPGRAHLHELLQHA
;
A
#
# COMPACT_ATOMS: atom_id res chain seq x y z
N GLY A 1 -11.27 -11.73 6.90
CA GLY A 1 -10.87 -11.88 8.31
C GLY A 1 -10.01 -10.70 8.71
N ALA A 2 -10.14 -10.22 9.94
CA ALA A 2 -9.21 -9.24 10.50
C ALA A 2 -7.90 -9.95 10.90
N TYR A 3 -6.77 -9.34 10.57
CA TYR A 3 -5.44 -9.85 10.92
C TYR A 3 -4.76 -8.86 11.85
N VAL A 4 -4.07 -9.37 12.87
CA VAL A 4 -3.27 -8.57 13.82
C VAL A 4 -1.88 -9.19 13.90
N ALA A 5 -0.85 -8.35 13.89
CA ALA A 5 0.54 -8.76 14.08
C ALA A 5 1.19 -7.86 15.13
N ASN A 6 1.88 -8.46 16.09
CA ASN A 6 2.74 -7.73 17.02
C ASN A 6 4.14 -7.68 16.39
N LEU A 7 4.64 -6.48 16.11
CA LEU A 7 5.88 -6.31 15.36
C LEU A 7 7.13 -6.47 16.25
N GLY A 8 7.06 -6.04 17.51
CA GLY A 8 8.23 -6.00 18.39
C GLY A 8 9.29 -5.02 17.88
N ASP A 9 10.46 -5.00 18.52
CA ASP A 9 11.50 -4.00 18.23
C ASP A 9 12.55 -4.46 17.20
N ASP A 10 12.53 -5.75 16.82
CA ASP A 10 13.48 -6.35 15.87
C ASP A 10 12.75 -6.94 14.66
N TRP A 11 12.80 -6.21 13.55
CA TRP A 11 12.21 -6.61 12.27
C TRP A 11 12.75 -7.94 11.75
N GLU A 12 14.05 -8.18 11.81
CA GLU A 12 14.65 -9.39 11.24
C GLU A 12 14.28 -10.63 12.07
N ALA A 13 14.23 -10.49 13.40
CA ALA A 13 13.75 -11.53 14.28
C ALA A 13 12.27 -11.86 14.01
N LEU A 14 11.41 -10.84 13.91
CA LEU A 14 10.00 -11.01 13.58
C LEU A 14 9.82 -11.67 12.21
N TYR A 15 10.49 -11.13 11.18
CA TYR A 15 10.37 -11.59 9.81
C TYR A 15 10.85 -13.05 9.68
N GLY A 16 11.96 -13.41 10.32
CA GLY A 16 12.44 -14.79 10.39
C GLY A 16 11.48 -15.75 11.10
N ALA A 17 10.84 -15.30 12.18
CA ALA A 17 9.89 -16.11 12.96
C ALA A 17 8.52 -16.28 12.26
N LYS A 18 8.02 -15.23 11.58
CA LYS A 18 6.71 -15.22 10.91
C LYS A 18 6.76 -15.70 9.46
N ARG A 19 7.94 -15.74 8.83
CA ARG A 19 8.11 -16.15 7.43
C ARG A 19 9.18 -17.24 7.30
N SER A 20 8.72 -18.41 6.83
CA SER A 20 9.60 -19.53 6.52
C SER A 20 10.67 -19.15 5.49
N ALA A 21 11.79 -19.88 5.48
CA ALA A 21 12.86 -19.64 4.52
C ALA A 21 12.37 -19.73 3.04
N SER A 22 11.41 -20.61 2.76
CA SER A 22 10.80 -20.74 1.43
C SER A 22 9.95 -19.53 1.06
N THR A 23 9.15 -18.99 1.99
CA THR A 23 8.38 -17.76 1.78
C THR A 23 9.31 -16.57 1.53
N ARG A 24 10.35 -16.40 2.36
CA ARG A 24 11.33 -15.31 2.18
C ARG A 24 12.07 -15.42 0.84
N LYS A 25 12.41 -16.64 0.40
CA LYS A 25 13.01 -16.89 -0.93
C LYS A 25 12.05 -16.48 -2.06
N ARG A 26 10.75 -16.80 -1.92
CA ARG A 26 9.73 -16.41 -2.89
C ARG A 26 9.55 -14.88 -2.95
N GLU A 27 9.49 -14.20 -1.81
CA GLU A 27 9.35 -12.74 -1.73
C GLU A 27 10.54 -12.02 -2.38
N ARG A 28 11.78 -12.47 -2.10
CA ARG A 28 12.98 -11.96 -2.79
C ARG A 28 12.94 -12.19 -4.30
N ARG A 29 12.43 -13.35 -4.75
CA ARG A 29 12.26 -13.62 -6.20
C ARG A 29 11.23 -12.68 -6.81
N GLN A 30 10.10 -12.46 -6.13
CA GLN A 30 9.03 -11.56 -6.56
C GLN A 30 9.54 -10.12 -6.71
N LEU A 31 10.31 -9.63 -5.74
CA LEU A 31 10.93 -8.30 -5.81
C LEU A 31 11.89 -8.18 -7.00
N ARG A 32 12.71 -9.21 -7.26
CA ARG A 32 13.59 -9.23 -8.45
C ARG A 32 12.81 -9.24 -9.75
N GLN A 33 11.64 -9.88 -9.79
CA GLN A 33 10.78 -9.86 -10.98
C GLN A 33 10.18 -8.47 -11.20
N LEU A 34 9.71 -7.79 -10.15
CA LEU A 34 9.26 -6.40 -10.25
C LEU A 34 10.37 -5.50 -10.81
N ALA A 35 11.61 -5.67 -10.33
CA ALA A 35 12.77 -4.92 -10.79
C ALA A 35 13.15 -5.15 -12.27
N GLN A 36 12.60 -6.17 -12.93
CA GLN A 36 12.78 -6.36 -14.38
C GLN A 36 11.92 -5.39 -15.20
N HIS A 37 10.88 -4.82 -14.61
CA HIS A 37 9.95 -3.89 -15.28
C HIS A 37 10.27 -2.41 -15.01
N GLY A 38 11.19 -2.13 -14.10
CA GLY A 38 11.61 -0.77 -13.75
C GLY A 38 12.21 -0.69 -12.36
N ASP A 39 12.69 0.49 -12.00
CA ASP A 39 13.20 0.75 -10.66
C ASP A 39 12.08 0.61 -9.61
N VAL A 40 12.32 -0.18 -8.57
CA VAL A 40 11.32 -0.47 -7.53
C VAL A 40 11.57 0.43 -6.34
N ARG A 41 10.61 1.31 -6.04
CA ARG A 41 10.74 2.30 -4.97
C ARG A 41 9.55 2.27 -4.05
N PHE A 42 9.81 2.10 -2.76
CA PHE A 42 8.82 2.40 -1.73
C PHE A 42 8.82 3.91 -1.48
N VAL A 43 7.65 4.52 -1.54
CA VAL A 43 7.48 5.97 -1.38
C VAL A 43 6.48 6.23 -0.26
N GLU A 44 6.93 6.99 0.72
CA GLU A 44 6.10 7.55 1.79
C GLU A 44 5.85 9.03 1.52
N LEU A 45 4.61 9.49 1.74
CA LEU A 45 4.23 10.89 1.53
C LEU A 45 4.01 11.53 2.91
N GLN A 46 4.91 12.43 3.31
CA GLN A 46 5.07 12.94 4.69
C GLN A 46 4.45 14.36 4.88
N GLY A 47 4.13 15.08 3.80
CA GLY A 47 3.41 16.37 3.75
C GLY A 47 4.19 17.50 3.06
N GLY A 48 3.49 18.32 2.25
CA GLY A 48 4.02 19.47 1.50
C GLY A 48 3.15 19.78 0.28
N CYS A 49 3.22 20.98 -0.33
CA CYS A 49 2.34 21.34 -1.46
C CYS A 49 2.52 20.41 -2.67
N GLU A 50 3.77 20.05 -3.01
CA GLU A 50 4.06 19.08 -4.07
C GLU A 50 3.54 17.69 -3.70
N GLU A 51 3.69 17.30 -2.42
CA GLU A 51 3.23 16.02 -1.91
C GLU A 51 1.71 15.90 -1.82
N ASP A 52 0.96 17.00 -1.67
CA ASP A 52 -0.51 16.97 -1.67
C ASP A 52 -1.05 16.50 -3.03
N SER A 53 -0.39 16.90 -4.12
CA SER A 53 -0.72 16.41 -5.47
C SER A 53 -0.39 14.92 -5.63
N GLU A 54 0.76 14.47 -5.10
CA GLU A 54 1.17 13.07 -5.14
C GLU A 54 0.30 12.19 -4.23
N ARG A 55 -0.18 12.70 -3.08
CA ARG A 55 -1.15 12.02 -2.21
C ARG A 55 -2.48 11.81 -2.94
N THR A 56 -2.96 12.86 -3.60
CA THR A 56 -4.19 12.81 -4.42
C THR A 56 -4.05 11.81 -5.56
N ARG A 57 -2.91 11.84 -6.27
CA ARG A 57 -2.59 10.89 -7.34
C ARG A 57 -2.57 9.46 -6.82
N THR A 58 -1.88 9.22 -5.70
CA THR A 58 -1.76 7.89 -5.08
C THR A 58 -3.12 7.33 -4.66
N LEU A 59 -3.97 8.15 -4.04
CA LEU A 59 -5.32 7.71 -3.66
C LEU A 59 -6.23 7.47 -4.86
N THR A 60 -6.18 8.34 -5.87
CA THR A 60 -6.94 8.13 -7.11
C THR A 60 -6.56 6.80 -7.76
N THR A 61 -5.26 6.51 -7.87
CA THR A 61 -4.78 5.22 -8.37
C THR A 61 -5.23 4.06 -7.47
N LEU A 62 -5.21 4.21 -6.14
CA LEU A 62 -5.70 3.19 -5.23
C LEU A 62 -7.17 2.85 -5.47
N PHE A 63 -8.02 3.86 -5.67
CA PHE A 63 -9.43 3.63 -5.96
C PHE A 63 -9.63 2.93 -7.28
N ASP A 64 -8.92 3.35 -8.33
CA ASP A 64 -9.07 2.75 -9.66
C ASP A 64 -8.61 1.28 -9.68
N GLN A 65 -7.52 0.97 -8.97
CA GLN A 65 -7.07 -0.41 -8.77
C GLN A 65 -8.11 -1.25 -8.01
N LYS A 66 -8.73 -0.68 -6.97
CA LYS A 66 -9.82 -1.33 -6.22
C LYS A 66 -11.06 -1.55 -7.09
N SER A 67 -11.49 -0.54 -7.83
CA SER A 67 -12.61 -0.61 -8.77
C SER A 67 -12.42 -1.74 -9.77
N GLN A 68 -11.23 -1.86 -10.35
CA GLN A 68 -10.89 -2.96 -11.26
C GLN A 68 -10.98 -4.33 -10.56
N ALA A 69 -10.46 -4.44 -9.34
CA ALA A 69 -10.52 -5.67 -8.56
C ALA A 69 -11.97 -6.07 -8.22
N PHE A 70 -12.81 -5.12 -7.81
CA PHE A 70 -14.23 -5.38 -7.52
C PHE A 70 -14.99 -5.82 -8.78
N ALA A 71 -14.74 -5.18 -9.91
CA ALA A 71 -15.33 -5.58 -11.19
C ALA A 71 -14.98 -7.04 -11.56
N ARG A 72 -13.73 -7.48 -11.36
CA ARG A 72 -13.33 -8.88 -11.58
C ARG A 72 -13.97 -9.86 -10.62
N MET A 73 -14.17 -9.45 -9.36
CA MET A 73 -14.85 -10.26 -8.37
C MET A 73 -16.37 -10.33 -8.61
N GLY A 74 -16.92 -9.49 -9.50
CA GLY A 74 -18.36 -9.40 -9.76
C GLY A 74 -19.13 -8.84 -8.57
N VAL A 75 -18.51 -7.94 -7.79
CA VAL A 75 -19.12 -7.30 -6.61
C VAL A 75 -19.25 -5.80 -6.84
N ASP A 76 -20.15 -5.17 -6.09
CA ASP A 76 -20.36 -3.72 -6.14
C ASP A 76 -19.08 -2.97 -5.76
N ASP A 77 -18.80 -1.89 -6.51
CA ASP A 77 -17.70 -0.99 -6.20
C ASP A 77 -18.18 0.12 -5.24
N PRO A 78 -17.78 0.09 -3.96
CA PRO A 78 -18.19 1.11 -2.99
C PRO A 78 -17.65 2.49 -3.35
N PHE A 79 -16.60 2.61 -4.18
CA PHE A 79 -16.04 3.91 -4.57
C PHE A 79 -16.86 4.62 -5.66
N LEU A 80 -17.88 3.96 -6.23
CA LEU A 80 -18.88 4.60 -7.10
C LEU A 80 -19.96 5.34 -6.30
N HIS A 81 -20.12 5.05 -5.01
CA HIS A 81 -21.08 5.75 -4.18
C HIS A 81 -20.63 7.21 -3.94
N PRO A 82 -21.55 8.19 -4.06
CA PRO A 82 -21.24 9.59 -3.81
C PRO A 82 -20.59 9.80 -2.44
N GLY A 83 -19.53 10.60 -2.40
CA GLY A 83 -18.84 10.98 -1.16
C GLY A 83 -17.76 10.00 -0.70
N HIS A 84 -17.72 8.75 -1.16
CA HIS A 84 -16.74 7.78 -0.66
C HIS A 84 -15.31 8.13 -1.07
N ARG A 85 -15.05 8.37 -2.36
CA ARG A 85 -13.73 8.86 -2.82
C ARG A 85 -13.39 10.21 -2.19
N ALA A 86 -14.37 11.11 -2.11
CA ALA A 86 -14.20 12.46 -1.56
C ALA A 86 -13.80 12.44 -0.07
N PHE A 87 -14.34 11.51 0.73
CA PHE A 87 -13.97 11.33 2.13
C PHE A 87 -12.47 11.04 2.26
N PHE A 88 -11.96 10.03 1.55
CA PHE A 88 -10.55 9.66 1.63
C PHE A 88 -9.62 10.75 1.08
N LEU A 89 -10.02 11.45 0.01
CA LEU A 89 -9.27 12.59 -0.51
C LEU A 89 -9.22 13.74 0.51
N GLY A 90 -10.35 14.07 1.14
CA GLY A 90 -10.41 15.08 2.20
C GLY A 90 -9.51 14.72 3.38
N VAL A 91 -9.54 13.46 3.82
CA VAL A 91 -8.66 12.95 4.90
C VAL A 91 -7.18 13.07 4.52
N ALA A 92 -6.83 12.83 3.26
CA ALA A 92 -5.44 12.92 2.80
C ALA A 92 -4.92 14.34 2.67
N SER A 93 -5.80 15.29 2.33
CA SER A 93 -5.48 16.70 2.15
C SER A 93 -5.54 17.51 3.45
N ASP A 94 -6.17 17.00 4.51
CA ASP A 94 -6.28 17.68 5.80
C ASP A 94 -4.91 17.76 6.51
N PRO A 95 -4.35 18.98 6.69
CA PRO A 95 -3.08 19.15 7.39
C PRO A 95 -3.10 18.65 8.83
N GLY A 96 -4.26 18.72 9.51
CA GLY A 96 -4.43 18.27 10.88
C GLY A 96 -4.36 16.74 11.04
N LEU A 97 -4.54 16.00 9.94
CA LEU A 97 -4.49 14.53 9.93
C LEU A 97 -3.16 13.97 9.46
N ARG A 98 -2.20 14.80 9.01
CA ARG A 98 -0.91 14.34 8.46
C ARG A 98 -0.07 13.52 9.45
N GLY A 99 -0.14 13.83 10.74
CA GLY A 99 0.56 13.07 11.78
C GLY A 99 -0.05 11.71 12.10
N VAL A 100 -1.27 11.43 11.60
CA VAL A 100 -2.04 10.22 11.92
C VAL A 100 -2.26 9.37 10.66
N ILE A 101 -2.46 9.99 9.50
CA ILE A 101 -2.73 9.30 8.23
C ILE A 101 -1.41 9.06 7.49
N HIS A 102 -1.13 7.79 7.25
CA HIS A 102 0.01 7.35 6.47
C HIS A 102 -0.44 6.96 5.07
N ILE A 103 0.13 7.61 4.05
CA ILE A 103 -0.10 7.27 2.63
C ILE A 103 1.24 6.84 2.05
N SER A 104 1.25 5.66 1.45
CA SER A 104 2.44 5.12 0.81
C SER A 104 2.10 4.34 -0.45
N ARG A 105 3.13 4.12 -1.27
CA ARG A 105 3.01 3.35 -2.49
C ARG A 105 4.30 2.60 -2.82
N LEU A 106 4.17 1.65 -3.72
CA LEU A 106 5.28 0.97 -4.37
C LEU A 106 5.28 1.33 -5.86
N ASP A 107 6.28 2.10 -6.27
CA ASP A 107 6.50 2.46 -7.66
C ASP A 107 7.36 1.40 -8.35
N VAL A 108 7.03 1.07 -9.61
CA VAL A 108 7.85 0.26 -10.51
C VAL A 108 8.05 1.06 -11.80
N GLY A 109 9.24 1.63 -11.96
CA GLY A 109 9.49 2.63 -13.00
C GLY A 109 8.64 3.89 -12.79
N GLN A 110 7.69 4.12 -13.69
CA GLN A 110 6.76 5.25 -13.65
C GLN A 110 5.35 4.86 -13.16
N GLU A 111 5.10 3.57 -12.94
CA GLU A 111 3.80 3.03 -12.53
C GLU A 111 3.71 2.90 -11.01
N ILE A 112 2.57 3.31 -10.45
CA ILE A 112 2.22 3.03 -9.06
C ILE A 112 1.67 1.60 -9.01
N ALA A 113 2.53 0.63 -8.73
CA ALA A 113 2.19 -0.80 -8.79
C ALA A 113 1.32 -1.25 -7.59
N ALA A 114 1.51 -0.62 -6.43
CA ALA A 114 0.67 -0.80 -5.24
C ALA A 114 0.55 0.50 -4.45
N ALA A 115 -0.57 0.68 -3.76
CA ALA A 115 -0.85 1.87 -2.97
C ALA A 115 -1.59 1.50 -1.68
N ALA A 116 -1.42 2.31 -0.64
CA ALA A 116 -2.07 2.10 0.64
C ALA A 116 -2.38 3.42 1.35
N VAL A 117 -3.48 3.39 2.11
CA VAL A 117 -3.76 4.35 3.17
C VAL A 117 -3.88 3.58 4.49
N GLY A 118 -3.11 4.04 5.46
CA GLY A 118 -3.12 3.55 6.83
C GLY A 118 -3.26 4.68 7.83
N LEU A 119 -3.39 4.28 9.09
CA LEU A 119 -3.55 5.17 10.23
C LEU A 119 -2.60 4.73 11.33
N LYS A 120 -1.86 5.67 11.90
CA LYS A 120 -1.05 5.47 13.10
C LYS A 120 -1.79 6.08 14.28
N PHE A 121 -2.13 5.28 15.27
CA PHE A 121 -2.74 5.77 16.49
C PHE A 121 -2.18 5.02 17.69
N ARG A 122 -1.54 5.75 18.61
CA ARG A 122 -0.70 5.18 19.67
C ARG A 122 0.36 4.25 19.05
N ASP A 123 0.65 3.12 19.68
CA ASP A 123 1.64 2.15 19.23
C ASP A 123 1.05 1.13 18.24
N CYS A 124 0.11 1.57 17.40
CA CYS A 124 -0.61 0.70 16.47
C CYS A 124 -0.71 1.32 15.06
N TYR A 125 -0.33 0.52 14.07
CA TYR A 125 -0.58 0.81 12.66
C TYR A 125 -1.80 0.03 12.15
N TYR A 126 -2.74 0.76 11.56
CA TYR A 126 -3.94 0.20 10.94
C TYR A 126 -3.85 0.35 9.43
N LEU A 127 -3.76 -0.77 8.71
CA LEU A 127 -3.89 -0.76 7.27
C LEU A 127 -5.38 -0.69 6.90
N ILE A 128 -5.85 0.48 6.45
CA ILE A 128 -7.27 0.72 6.15
C ILE A 128 -7.60 0.22 4.74
N LEU A 129 -6.87 0.71 3.73
CA LEU A 129 -6.98 0.21 2.36
C LEU A 129 -5.59 -0.04 1.79
N SER A 130 -5.45 -1.17 1.12
CA SER A 130 -4.35 -1.44 0.19
C SER A 130 -4.90 -1.86 -1.16
N SER A 131 -4.19 -1.55 -2.23
CA SER A 131 -4.50 -1.98 -3.59
C SER A 131 -3.21 -2.30 -4.34
N TYR A 132 -3.38 -3.00 -5.45
CA TYR A 132 -2.33 -3.13 -6.45
C TYR A 132 -2.97 -3.21 -7.84
N GLY A 133 -2.22 -2.78 -8.84
CA GLY A 133 -2.66 -2.77 -10.23
C GLY A 133 -2.77 -4.16 -10.84
N ASP A 134 -3.35 -4.23 -12.03
CA ASP A 134 -3.44 -5.43 -12.84
C ASP A 134 -2.28 -5.58 -13.82
N GLY A 135 -2.39 -6.58 -14.70
CA GLY A 135 -1.42 -6.80 -15.76
C GLY A 135 -0.20 -7.58 -15.28
N GLU A 136 0.94 -7.33 -15.92
CA GLU A 136 2.15 -8.12 -15.73
C GLU A 136 2.70 -8.00 -14.32
N LEU A 137 2.71 -6.77 -13.77
CA LEU A 137 3.21 -6.50 -12.42
C LEU A 137 2.42 -7.26 -11.36
N ALA A 138 1.10 -7.39 -11.50
CA ALA A 138 0.25 -8.12 -10.55
C ALA A 138 0.75 -9.54 -10.27
N ARG A 139 1.32 -10.21 -11.29
CA ARG A 139 1.85 -11.58 -11.20
C ARG A 139 3.13 -11.65 -10.37
N CYS A 140 3.85 -10.55 -10.27
CA CYS A 140 5.06 -10.40 -9.47
C CYS A 140 4.78 -10.07 -8.00
N GLY A 141 3.53 -9.79 -7.62
CA GLY A 141 3.11 -9.59 -6.23
C GLY A 141 3.47 -8.22 -5.59
N PRO A 142 3.22 -7.08 -6.26
CA PRO A 142 3.55 -5.75 -5.76
C PRO A 142 2.85 -5.43 -4.45
N GLY A 143 1.59 -5.86 -4.26
CA GLY A 143 0.89 -5.68 -2.98
C GLY A 143 1.55 -6.41 -1.81
N ARG A 144 2.20 -7.56 -2.04
CA ARG A 144 2.98 -8.24 -0.99
C ARG A 144 4.30 -7.54 -0.70
N ALA A 145 4.98 -7.06 -1.74
CA ALA A 145 6.20 -6.27 -1.58
C ALA A 145 5.90 -4.97 -0.82
N HIS A 146 4.84 -4.28 -1.16
CA HIS A 146 4.39 -3.09 -0.43
C HIS A 146 4.02 -3.40 1.02
N LEU A 147 3.29 -4.48 1.29
CA LEU A 147 2.97 -4.89 2.65
C LEU A 147 4.22 -5.25 3.48
N HIS A 148 5.27 -5.79 2.85
CA HIS A 148 6.54 -6.04 3.53
C HIS A 148 7.16 -4.74 4.05
N GLU A 149 7.27 -3.73 3.19
CA GLU A 149 7.77 -2.39 3.56
C GLU A 149 6.90 -1.74 4.65
N LEU A 150 5.57 -1.85 4.53
CA LEU A 150 4.64 -1.33 5.54
C LEU A 150 4.82 -1.98 6.91
N LEU A 151 5.06 -3.28 6.97
CA LEU A 151 5.29 -3.99 8.23
C LEU A 151 6.64 -3.65 8.85
N GLN A 152 7.64 -3.31 8.05
CA GLN A 152 8.94 -2.84 8.53
C GLN A 152 8.89 -1.39 9.01
N HIS A 153 8.04 -0.56 8.40
CA HIS A 153 7.83 0.85 8.74
C HIS A 153 6.98 1.05 10.01
N ALA A 154 6.03 0.14 10.26
CA ALA A 154 4.94 0.27 11.24
C ALA A 154 5.37 0.20 12.71
#